data_AF-A0A0E3LJ75-F1
#
_entry.id   AF-A0A0E3LJ75-F1
#
_cell.length_a   1.000
_cell.length_b   1.000
_cell.length_c   1.000
_cell.angle_alpha   90.00
_cell.angle_beta   90.00
_cell.angle_gamma   90.00
#
_symmetry.space_group_name_H-M   'P 1'
#
loop_
_entity.id
_entity.type
_entity.pdbx_description
1 polymer ?
#
loop_
_entity_poly.entity_id
_entity_poly.type
_entity_poly.pdbx_seq_one_letter_code
_entity_poly.pdbx_strand_id
1 'polypeptide(L)' 'MRCPVCRYPLEDGAKVCGHCGVLLWITCQSCGKEIFLGDKCSNCSAPILIVCPNPKCRTEQSPASKNCIKCGKPLR' A
#
# COMPACT_ATOMS: atom_id res chain seq x y z
N MET A 1 5.68 15.11 5.07
CA MET A 1 4.99 13.81 5.29
C MET A 1 5.97 12.64 5.09
N ARG A 2 5.65 11.41 5.54
CA ARG A 2 6.54 10.24 5.39
C ARG A 2 5.81 9.07 4.73
N CYS A 3 6.57 8.23 4.03
CA CYS A 3 6.07 7.03 3.40
C CYS A 3 5.45 6.09 4.46
N PRO A 4 4.20 5.62 4.28
CA PRO A 4 3.56 4.73 5.24
C PRO A 4 4.24 3.35 5.34
N VAL A 5 5.03 2.97 4.33
CA VAL A 5 5.71 1.66 4.26
C VAL A 5 7.14 1.73 4.81
N CYS A 6 7.98 2.64 4.28
CA CYS A 6 9.41 2.69 4.63
C CYS A 6 9.81 3.89 5.49
N ARG A 7 8.85 4.77 5.83
CA ARG A 7 9.06 6.02 6.60
C ARG A 7 10.00 7.06 5.95
N TYR A 8 10.44 6.84 4.71
CA TYR A 8 11.24 7.81 3.96
C TYR A 8 10.45 9.13 3.77
N PRO A 9 11.11 10.31 3.88
CA PRO A 9 10.47 11.60 3.61
C PRO A 9 9.91 11.64 2.18
N LEU A 10 8.69 12.15 2.02
CA LEU A 10 8.08 12.29 0.70
C LEU A 10 8.13 13.74 0.25
N GLU A 11 8.38 13.93 -1.04
CA GLU A 11 8.21 15.21 -1.74
C GLU A 11 6.73 15.59 -1.81
N ASP A 12 6.45 16.89 -1.87
CA ASP A 12 5.10 17.42 -1.99
C ASP A 12 4.42 16.89 -3.26
N GLY A 13 3.23 16.32 -3.10
CA GLY A 13 2.47 15.74 -4.20
C GLY A 13 3.01 14.42 -4.77
N ALA A 14 3.97 13.77 -4.11
CA ALA A 14 4.54 12.51 -4.59
C ALA A 14 3.46 11.44 -4.84
N LYS A 15 3.42 10.92 -6.08
CA LYS A 15 2.56 9.78 -6.46
C LYS A 15 3.16 8.43 -6.11
N VAL A 16 4.50 8.36 -6.13
CA VAL A 16 5.30 7.18 -5.81
C VAL A 16 6.39 7.57 -4.83
N CYS A 17 6.73 6.71 -3.88
CA CYS A 17 7.87 6.94 -3.00
C CYS A 17 9.19 6.74 -3.75
N GLY A 18 10.02 7.78 -3.83
CA GLY A 18 11.34 7.71 -4.48
C GLY A 18 12.34 6.73 -3.85
N HIS A 19 12.09 6.23 -2.63
CA HIS A 19 12.98 5.28 -1.96
C HIS A 19 12.54 3.82 -2.10
N CYS A 20 11.26 3.50 -1.88
CA CYS A 20 10.77 2.11 -1.90
C CYS A 20 9.82 1.78 -3.05
N GLY A 21 9.54 2.73 -3.95
CA GLY A 21 8.72 2.54 -5.14
C GLY A 21 7.23 2.31 -4.85
N VAL A 22 6.73 2.60 -3.65
CA VAL A 22 5.29 2.46 -3.35
C VAL A 22 4.46 3.51 -4.05
N LEU A 23 3.38 3.07 -4.70
CA LEU A 23 2.27 3.96 -5.07
C LEU A 23 1.63 4.52 -3.80
N LEU A 24 1.71 5.83 -3.64
CA LEU A 24 1.21 6.55 -2.47
C LEU A 24 -0.27 6.88 -2.58
N TRP A 25 -0.81 6.85 -3.79
CA TRP A 25 -2.22 7.11 -4.08
C TRP A 25 -2.80 5.89 -4.77
N ILE A 26 -3.94 5.42 -4.25
CA ILE A 26 -4.64 4.24 -4.75
C ILE A 26 -6.14 4.50 -4.79
N THR A 27 -6.86 3.73 -5.60
CA THR A 27 -8.32 3.72 -5.59
C THR A 27 -8.83 2.77 -4.51
N CYS A 28 -9.68 3.25 -3.61
CA CYS A 28 -10.35 2.41 -2.63
C CYS A 28 -11.25 1.38 -3.34
N GLN A 29 -11.01 0.09 -3.11
CA GLN A 29 -11.83 -0.99 -3.69
C GLN A 29 -13.26 -1.02 -3.12
N SER A 30 -13.49 -0.41 -1.96
CA SER A 30 -14.81 -0.40 -1.30
C SER A 30 -15.68 0.78 -1.73
N CYS A 31 -15.12 1.99 -1.89
CA CYS A 31 -15.90 3.19 -2.22
C CYS A 31 -15.49 3.90 -3.52
N GLY A 32 -14.50 3.38 -4.24
CA GLY A 32 -14.06 3.89 -5.55
C GLY A 32 -13.32 5.24 -5.53
N LYS A 33 -13.07 5.85 -4.36
CA LYS A 33 -12.38 7.14 -4.27
C LYS A 33 -10.87 6.97 -4.25
N GLU A 34 -10.15 7.92 -4.84
CA GLU A 34 -8.69 8.03 -4.70
C GLU A 34 -8.34 8.45 -3.27
N ILE A 35 -7.39 7.74 -2.67
CA ILE A 35 -6.99 7.92 -1.28
C ILE A 35 -5.47 7.78 -1.14
N PHE A 36 -4.93 8.40 -0.10
CA PHE A 36 -3.55 8.17 0.31
C PHE A 36 -3.40 6.78 0.95
N LEU A 37 -2.33 6.07 0.57
CA LEU A 37 -2.06 4.72 1.06
C LEU A 37 -1.90 4.71 2.58
N GLY A 38 -2.60 3.78 3.23
CA GLY A 38 -2.54 3.56 4.68
C GLY A 38 -3.19 2.22 5.03
N ASP A 39 -3.55 2.02 6.30
CA ASP A 39 -4.27 0.81 6.75
C ASP A 39 -5.77 0.86 6.44
N LYS A 40 -6.36 2.06 6.38
CA LYS A 40 -7.81 2.26 6.15
C LYS A 40 -8.05 3.40 5.17
N CYS A 41 -9.14 3.28 4.43
CA CYS A 41 -9.63 4.33 3.55
C CYS A 41 -10.06 5.56 4.34
N SER A 42 -9.49 6.72 4.02
CA SER A 42 -9.83 7.99 4.69
C SER A 42 -11.27 8.45 4.42
N ASN A 43 -11.96 7.88 3.43
CA ASN A 43 -13.31 8.29 3.05
C ASN A 43 -14.42 7.35 3.58
N CYS A 44 -14.21 6.03 3.58
CA CYS A 44 -15.22 5.06 4.03
C CYS A 44 -14.78 4.17 5.19
N SER A 45 -13.56 4.36 5.71
CA SER A 45 -12.99 3.59 6.82
C SER A 45 -12.76 2.09 6.53
N ALA A 46 -13.04 1.61 5.31
CA ALA A 46 -12.78 0.24 4.90
C ALA A 46 -11.27 -0.07 4.95
N PRO A 47 -10.87 -1.30 5.30
CA PRO A 47 -9.47 -1.71 5.29
C PRO A 47 -8.92 -1.67 3.86
N ILE A 48 -7.67 -1.23 3.72
CA ILE A 48 -6.96 -1.26 2.45
C ILE A 48 -6.15 -2.56 2.41
N LEU A 49 -6.41 -3.39 1.40
CA LEU A 49 -5.72 -4.66 1.19
C LEU A 49 -4.96 -4.65 -0.13
N ILE A 50 -3.82 -5.32 -0.14
CA ILE A 50 -3.05 -5.64 -1.33
C ILE A 50 -2.95 -7.15 -1.50
N VAL A 51 -2.90 -7.60 -2.75
CA VAL A 51 -2.72 -9.01 -3.09
C VAL A 51 -1.25 -9.29 -3.32
N CYS A 52 -0.71 -10.35 -2.70
CA CYS A 52 0.66 -10.78 -2.95
C CYS A 52 0.88 -11.07 -4.45
N PRO A 53 1.91 -10.46 -5.09
CA PRO A 53 2.16 -10.64 -6.52
C PRO A 53 2.66 -12.05 -6.85
N ASN A 54 3.17 -12.80 -5.86
CA ASN A 54 3.57 -14.19 -6.06
C ASN A 54 2.35 -15.04 -6.48
N PRO A 55 2.32 -15.61 -7.69
CA PRO A 55 1.17 -16.35 -8.21
C PRO A 55 0.87 -17.61 -7.40
N LYS A 56 1.87 -18.17 -6.70
CA LYS A 56 1.68 -19.33 -5.80
C LYS A 56 1.10 -18.95 -4.43
N CYS A 57 0.99 -17.67 -4.10
CA CYS A 57 0.58 -17.20 -2.77
C CYS A 57 -0.73 -16.42 -2.79
N ARG A 58 -0.78 -15.32 -3.57
CA ARG A 58 -1.97 -14.46 -3.76
C ARG A 58 -2.69 -14.01 -2.48
N THR A 59 -1.98 -13.98 -1.35
CA THR A 59 -2.56 -13.61 -0.05
C THR A 59 -2.90 -12.12 -0.02
N GLU A 60 -4.14 -11.83 0.38
CA GLU A 60 -4.61 -10.49 0.72
C GLU A 60 -4.10 -10.09 2.09
N GLN A 61 -3.54 -8.88 2.21
CA GLN A 61 -2.94 -8.38 3.44
C GLN A 61 -2.83 -6.86 3.45
N SER A 62 -2.52 -6.27 4.60
CA SER A 62 -2.25 -4.83 4.71
C SER A 62 -1.00 -4.43 3.90
N PRO A 63 -1.02 -3.26 3.22
CA PRO A 63 0.14 -2.72 2.50
C PRO A 63 1.26 -2.22 3.40
N ALA A 64 1.07 -2.22 4.73
CA ALA A 64 2.06 -1.74 5.69
C ALA A 64 3.36 -2.56 5.69
N SER A 65 3.30 -3.84 5.31
CA SER A 65 4.49 -4.71 5.26
C SER A 65 5.19 -4.63 3.91
N LYS A 66 6.52 -4.65 3.93
CA LYS A 66 7.35 -4.76 2.70
C LYS A 66 7.28 -6.17 2.09
N ASN A 67 7.10 -7.18 2.94
CA ASN A 67 7.13 -8.59 2.57
C ASN A 67 5.79 -9.25 2.90
N CYS A 68 5.41 -10.25 2.10
CA CYS A 68 4.18 -10.99 2.31
C CYS A 68 4.21 -11.76 3.63
N ILE A 69 3.18 -11.60 4.46
CA ILE A 69 3.03 -12.28 5.75
C ILE A 69 2.96 -13.80 5.62
N LYS A 70 2.54 -14.32 4.46
CA LYS A 70 2.40 -15.76 4.21
C LYS A 70 3.63 -16.40 3.58
N CYS A 71 4.21 -15.79 2.54
CA CYS A 71 5.32 -16.40 1.79
C CYS A 71 6.66 -15.70 1.95
N GLY A 72 6.74 -14.61 2.71
CA GLY A 72 7.97 -13.85 2.95
C GLY A 72 8.52 -13.09 1.73
N LYS A 73 7.97 -13.29 0.53
CA LYS A 73 8.42 -12.62 -0.70
C LYS A 73 8.04 -11.14 -0.70
N PRO A 74 8.81 -10.28 -1.39
CA PRO A 74 8.46 -8.88 -1.59
C PRO A 74 7.05 -8.70 -2.15
N LEU A 75 6.38 -7.64 -1.71
CA LEU A 75 5.08 -7.22 -2.27
C LEU A 75 5.22 -6.32 -3.51
N ARG A 76 6.46 -6.17 -4.01
CA ARG A 76 6.85 -5.48 -5.24
C ARG A 76 7.93 -6.26 -5.97
#